data_AF-A0A941Y9V4-F1
#
_entry.id   AF-A0A941Y9V4-F1
#
_cell.length_a   1.000
_cell.length_b   1.000
_cell.length_c   1.000
_cell.angle_alpha   90.00
_cell.angle_beta   90.00
_cell.angle_gamma   90.00
#
_symmetry.space_group_name_H-M   'P 1'
#
loop_
_entity.id
_entity.type
_entity.pdbx_description
1 polymer ?
#
loop_
_entity_poly.entity_id
_entity_poly.type
_entity_poly.pdbx_seq_one_letter_code
_entity_poly.pdbx_strand_id
1 'polypeptide(L)'
;MLVLAAITAAAFVIGLVRLPGSIKSGIDLEMASHYLEINQPKRAAELLKPLVMRYPEAKDARVNLAKAYILSGQLKEGVMELNYFEGQQVDEDFGHKLDEVAGLLDEKIKALPEEKGATN
;
A
#
# COMPACT_ATOMS: atom_id res chain seq x y z
N MET A 1 51.64 6.03 1.83
CA MET A 1 51.08 5.70 3.16
C MET A 1 49.96 6.68 3.48
N LEU A 2 48.83 6.16 3.98
CA LEU A 2 47.73 6.81 4.74
C LEU A 2 46.86 7.84 3.97
N VAL A 3 45.67 7.49 3.46
CA VAL A 3 44.37 7.19 4.14
C VAL A 3 43.67 8.44 4.70
N LEU A 4 42.46 8.67 4.16
CA LEU A 4 41.27 9.36 4.70
C LEU A 4 41.43 10.13 6.02
N ALA A 5 40.89 11.35 6.06
CA ALA A 5 39.72 11.68 6.89
C ALA A 5 39.58 13.20 7.06
N ALA A 6 38.59 13.78 6.39
CA ALA A 6 37.85 14.92 6.93
C ALA A 6 36.55 15.02 6.13
N ILE A 7 35.71 13.98 6.26
CA ILE A 7 34.29 14.12 5.95
C ILE A 7 33.74 15.07 7.01
N THR A 8 33.78 16.35 6.67
CA THR A 8 33.09 17.46 7.32
C THR A 8 31.59 17.29 7.16
N ALA A 9 31.01 16.34 7.87
CA ALA A 9 29.56 16.24 8.06
C ALA A 9 29.20 15.48 9.34
N ALA A 10 30.09 15.46 10.33
CA ALA A 10 29.74 14.97 11.67
C ALA A 10 28.93 16.05 12.39
N ALA A 11 27.60 15.89 12.34
CA ALA A 11 26.67 16.24 13.41
C ALA A 11 26.63 17.70 13.88
N PHE A 12 25.91 18.59 13.18
CA PHE A 12 25.32 19.77 13.86
C PHE A 12 24.19 20.51 13.13
N VAL A 13 23.15 19.82 12.63
CA VAL A 13 21.82 20.46 12.53
C VAL A 13 20.76 19.44 12.95
N ILE A 14 20.71 19.20 14.27
CA ILE A 14 19.49 19.03 15.06
C ILE A 14 18.31 18.37 14.31
N GLY A 15 18.17 17.06 14.52
CA GLY A 15 17.02 16.28 14.05
C GLY A 15 17.11 14.77 14.31
N LEU A 16 18.21 14.29 14.89
CA LEU A 16 18.43 12.88 15.25
C LEU A 16 17.84 12.56 16.63
N VAL A 17 16.55 12.22 16.66
CA VAL A 17 16.03 11.01 17.32
C VAL A 17 14.81 10.54 16.52
N ARG A 18 15.01 10.16 15.26
CA ARG A 18 13.99 9.40 14.53
C ARG A 18 14.30 7.93 14.82
N LEU A 19 13.50 7.30 15.69
CA LEU A 19 13.46 5.83 15.83
C LEU A 19 13.45 5.22 14.42
N PRO A 20 14.16 4.11 14.15
CA PRO A 20 14.22 3.53 12.83
C PRO A 20 12.80 3.25 12.35
N GLY A 21 12.32 4.07 11.40
CA GLY A 21 10.93 4.06 10.95
C GLY A 21 10.51 2.71 10.34
N SER A 22 11.48 1.85 10.05
CA SER A 22 11.30 0.46 9.62
C SER A 22 10.54 -0.41 10.62
N ILE A 23 10.73 -0.23 11.94
CA ILE A 23 10.04 -1.08 12.94
C ILE A 23 8.54 -0.75 12.99
N LYS A 24 8.20 0.54 13.05
CA LYS A 24 6.79 0.97 13.09
C LYS A 24 6.05 0.57 11.80
N SER A 25 6.75 0.65 10.67
CA SER A 25 6.20 0.32 9.35
C SER A 25 5.80 -1.15 9.21
N GLY A 26 6.63 -2.06 9.75
CA GLY A 26 6.30 -3.48 9.81
C GLY A 26 5.07 -3.77 10.68
N ILE A 27 5.00 -3.16 11.86
CA ILE A 27 3.86 -3.31 12.79
C ILE A 27 2.57 -2.77 12.15
N ASP A 28 2.61 -1.60 11.52
CA ASP A 28 1.45 -1.00 10.87
C ASP A 28 0.95 -1.89 9.69
N LEU A 29 1.85 -2.55 8.95
CA LEU A 29 1.51 -3.47 7.85
C LEU A 29 0.88 -4.78 8.36
N GLU A 30 1.45 -5.38 9.40
CA GLU A 30 0.90 -6.60 10.02
C GLU A 30 -0.48 -6.34 10.61
N MET A 31 -0.62 -5.24 11.36
CA MET A 31 -1.91 -4.84 11.94
C MET A 31 -2.96 -4.57 10.87
N ALA A 32 -2.58 -3.92 9.77
CA ALA A 32 -3.48 -3.71 8.65
C ALA A 32 -3.91 -5.03 7.98
N SER A 33 -2.98 -6.00 7.85
CA SER A 33 -3.30 -7.34 7.35
C SER A 33 -4.32 -8.04 8.26
N HIS A 34 -4.16 -7.92 9.58
CA HIS A 34 -5.13 -8.45 10.53
C HIS A 34 -6.50 -7.77 10.41
N TYR A 35 -6.54 -6.45 10.20
CA TYR A 35 -7.80 -5.75 9.92
C TYR A 35 -8.49 -6.25 8.65
N LEU A 36 -7.74 -6.63 7.61
CA LEU A 36 -8.31 -7.24 6.41
C LEU A 36 -8.89 -8.63 6.70
N GLU A 37 -8.20 -9.45 7.50
CA GLU A 37 -8.66 -10.79 7.89
C GLU A 37 -9.98 -10.77 8.67
N ILE A 38 -10.13 -9.79 9.58
CA ILE A 38 -11.35 -9.63 10.38
C ILE A 38 -12.44 -8.78 9.69
N ASN A 39 -12.34 -8.62 8.37
CA ASN A 39 -13.29 -7.89 7.52
C ASN A 39 -13.53 -6.42 7.96
N GLN A 40 -12.46 -5.74 8.37
CA GLN A 40 -12.46 -4.31 8.70
C GLN A 40 -11.61 -3.50 7.70
N PRO A 41 -11.97 -3.52 6.40
CA PRO A 41 -11.14 -2.94 5.34
C PRO A 41 -10.92 -1.44 5.46
N LYS A 42 -11.89 -0.68 6.02
CA LYS A 42 -11.73 0.76 6.23
C LYS A 42 -10.60 1.09 7.20
N ARG A 43 -10.49 0.34 8.30
CA ARG A 43 -9.41 0.51 9.29
C ARG A 43 -8.05 0.10 8.73
N ALA A 44 -8.01 -0.96 7.92
CA ALA A 44 -6.80 -1.33 7.19
C ALA A 44 -6.32 -0.18 6.29
N ALA A 45 -7.23 0.44 5.53
CA ALA A 45 -6.89 1.57 4.66
C ALA A 45 -6.37 2.79 5.45
N GLU A 46 -6.95 3.10 6.62
CA GLU A 46 -6.49 4.19 7.49
C GLU A 46 -5.04 4.03 7.95
N LEU A 47 -4.61 2.79 8.20
CA LEU A 47 -3.22 2.48 8.58
C LEU A 47 -2.27 2.45 7.38
N LEU A 48 -2.72 1.88 6.27
CA LEU A 48 -1.87 1.66 5.10
C LEU A 48 -1.65 2.94 4.28
N LYS A 49 -2.62 3.85 4.23
CA LYS A 49 -2.49 5.11 3.50
C LYS A 49 -1.26 5.94 3.92
N PRO A 50 -1.03 6.27 5.21
CA PRO A 50 0.17 7.00 5.61
C PRO A 50 1.45 6.19 5.40
N LEU A 51 1.36 4.85 5.42
CA LEU A 51 2.50 3.97 5.17
C LEU A 51 2.96 4.06 3.71
N VAL A 52 2.04 3.92 2.75
CA VAL A 52 2.30 4.05 1.31
C VAL A 52 2.76 5.46 0.94
N MET A 53 2.24 6.50 1.60
CA MET A 53 2.71 7.87 1.39
C MET A 53 4.15 8.09 1.86
N ARG A 54 4.56 7.40 2.93
CA ARG A 54 5.92 7.54 3.51
C ARG A 54 6.94 6.63 2.85
N TYR A 55 6.50 5.45 2.39
CA TYR A 55 7.32 4.45 1.72
C TYR A 55 6.63 4.04 0.41
N PRO A 56 6.71 4.87 -0.63
CA PRO A 56 6.02 4.63 -1.90
C PRO A 56 6.42 3.30 -2.59
N GLU A 57 7.64 2.83 -2.32
CA GLU A 57 8.21 1.57 -2.79
C GLU A 57 7.76 0.32 -2.01
N ALA A 58 7.03 0.48 -0.91
CA ALA A 58 6.51 -0.64 -0.12
C ALA A 58 5.36 -1.33 -0.86
N LYS A 59 5.71 -2.20 -1.81
CA LYS A 59 4.78 -2.92 -2.70
C LYS A 59 3.68 -3.66 -1.92
N ASP A 60 4.04 -4.32 -0.82
CA ASP A 60 3.08 -5.03 0.05
C ASP A 60 2.07 -4.11 0.72
N ALA A 61 2.51 -2.94 1.20
CA ALA A 61 1.61 -1.96 1.79
C ALA A 61 0.63 -1.42 0.75
N ARG A 62 1.11 -1.19 -0.47
CA ARG A 62 0.29 -0.67 -1.57
C ARG A 62 -0.75 -1.68 -2.05
N VAL A 63 -0.38 -2.95 -2.26
CA VAL A 63 -1.35 -3.98 -2.67
C VAL A 63 -2.38 -4.27 -1.57
N ASN A 64 -1.97 -4.25 -0.29
CA ASN A 64 -2.91 -4.37 0.81
C ASN A 64 -3.84 -3.15 0.91
N LEU A 65 -3.37 -1.95 0.54
CA LEU A 65 -4.19 -0.75 0.48
C LEU A 65 -5.21 -0.84 -0.67
N ALA A 66 -4.79 -1.35 -1.83
CA ALA A 66 -5.70 -1.65 -2.94
C ALA A 66 -6.82 -2.61 -2.49
N LYS A 67 -6.45 -3.74 -1.87
CA LYS A 67 -7.40 -4.71 -1.31
C LYS A 67 -8.35 -4.09 -0.29
N ALA A 68 -7.83 -3.25 0.62
CA ALA A 68 -8.63 -2.52 1.60
C ALA A 68 -9.66 -1.59 0.93
N TYR A 69 -9.26 -0.84 -0.10
CA TYR A 69 -10.16 0.02 -0.85
C TYR A 69 -11.24 -0.78 -1.59
N ILE A 70 -10.87 -1.87 -2.26
CA ILE A 70 -11.82 -2.72 -2.99
C ILE A 70 -12.87 -3.33 -2.04
N LEU A 71 -12.43 -3.93 -0.93
CA LEU A 71 -13.32 -4.54 0.07
C LEU A 71 -14.25 -3.52 0.75
N SER A 72 -13.82 -2.26 0.87
CA SER A 72 -14.63 -1.19 1.44
C SER A 72 -15.55 -0.49 0.42
N GLY A 73 -15.54 -0.92 -0.84
CA GLY A 73 -16.35 -0.36 -1.93
C GLY A 73 -15.75 0.86 -2.61
N GLN A 74 -14.54 1.27 -2.22
CA GLN A 74 -13.79 2.38 -2.82
C GLN A 74 -13.05 1.91 -4.07
N LEU A 75 -13.80 1.43 -5.07
CA LEU A 75 -13.23 0.72 -6.23
C LEU A 75 -12.27 1.59 -7.04
N LYS A 76 -12.57 2.89 -7.19
CA LYS A 76 -11.72 3.83 -7.93
C LYS A 76 -10.35 3.96 -7.28
N GLU A 77 -10.30 4.11 -5.96
CA GLU A 77 -9.06 4.16 -5.19
C GLU A 77 -8.30 2.84 -5.26
N GLY A 78 -9.00 1.71 -5.21
CA GLY A 78 -8.42 0.39 -5.45
C GLY A 78 -7.70 0.29 -6.80
N VAL A 79 -8.35 0.73 -7.87
CA VAL A 79 -7.75 0.77 -9.22
C VAL A 79 -6.52 1.68 -9.26
N MET A 80 -6.59 2.87 -8.66
CA MET A 80 -5.43 3.78 -8.64
C MET A 80 -4.19 3.14 -7.99
N GLU A 81 -4.38 2.37 -6.92
CA GLU A 81 -3.25 1.67 -6.27
C GLU A 81 -2.74 0.48 -7.09
N LEU A 82 -3.60 -0.20 -7.85
CA LEU A 82 -3.17 -1.28 -8.77
C LEU A 82 -2.41 -0.73 -9.99
N ASN A 83 -2.84 0.41 -10.54
CA ASN A 83 -2.20 1.05 -11.69
C ASN A 83 -0.73 1.41 -11.42
N TYR A 84 -0.32 1.55 -10.16
CA TYR A 84 1.09 1.73 -9.80
C TYR A 84 1.97 0.62 -10.39
N PHE A 85 1.47 -0.61 -10.46
CA PHE A 85 2.24 -1.78 -10.91
C PHE A 85 2.23 -1.99 -12.42
N GLU A 86 1.44 -1.21 -13.18
CA GLU A 86 1.38 -1.33 -14.64
C GLU A 86 2.76 -1.08 -15.27
N GLY A 87 3.19 -2.00 -16.12
CA GLY A 87 4.49 -1.93 -16.79
C GLY A 87 5.70 -2.16 -15.89
N GLN A 88 5.51 -2.44 -14.60
CA GLN A 88 6.61 -2.85 -13.71
C GLN A 88 6.88 -4.35 -13.83
N GLN A 89 8.14 -4.73 -13.73
CA GLN A 89 8.49 -6.13 -13.48
C GLN A 89 8.24 -6.47 -12.01
N VAL A 90 7.47 -7.52 -11.78
CA VAL A 90 7.24 -8.13 -10.48
C VAL A 90 7.66 -9.60 -10.56
N ASP A 91 8.09 -10.17 -9.44
CA ASP A 91 8.30 -11.60 -9.36
C ASP A 91 6.97 -12.37 -9.41
N GLU A 92 7.05 -13.68 -9.63
CA GLU A 92 5.89 -14.56 -9.81
C GLU A 92 4.98 -14.58 -8.58
N ASP A 93 5.56 -14.69 -7.38
CA ASP A 93 4.83 -14.72 -6.11
C ASP A 93 4.02 -13.43 -5.92
N PHE A 94 4.64 -12.28 -6.18
CA PHE A 94 3.95 -10.99 -6.09
C PHE A 94 2.92 -10.81 -7.21
N GLY A 95 3.18 -11.34 -8.40
CA GLY A 95 2.23 -11.37 -9.52
C GLY A 95 0.93 -12.06 -9.13
N HIS A 96 1.00 -13.25 -8.51
CA HIS A 96 -0.18 -13.95 -8.01
C HIS A 96 -0.99 -13.14 -7.00
N LYS A 97 -0.32 -12.37 -6.13
CA LYS A 97 -0.99 -11.49 -5.17
C LYS A 97 -1.73 -10.33 -5.86
N LEU A 98 -1.16 -9.78 -6.94
CA LEU A 98 -1.83 -8.76 -7.74
C LEU A 98 -3.06 -9.34 -8.46
N ASP A 99 -2.93 -10.53 -9.04
CA ASP A 99 -4.03 -11.22 -9.72
C ASP A 99 -5.19 -11.53 -8.76
N GLU A 100 -4.91 -11.94 -7.52
CA GLU A 100 -5.94 -12.14 -6.48
C GLU A 100 -6.73 -10.85 -6.23
N VAL A 101 -6.03 -9.73 -6.06
CA VAL A 101 -6.66 -8.44 -5.75
C VAL A 101 -7.40 -7.88 -6.98
N ALA A 102 -6.89 -8.07 -8.19
CA ALA A 102 -7.58 -7.71 -9.42
C ALA A 102 -8.86 -8.55 -9.61
N GLY A 103 -8.81 -9.87 -9.36
CA GLY A 103 -9.97 -10.74 -9.41
C GLY A 103 -11.05 -10.32 -8.40
N LEU A 104 -10.66 -9.91 -7.19
CA LEU A 104 -11.57 -9.34 -6.21
C LEU A 104 -12.24 -8.05 -6.71
N LEU A 105 -11.50 -7.16 -7.36
CA LEU A 105 -12.06 -5.95 -7.97
C LEU A 105 -13.11 -6.31 -9.02
N ASP A 106 -12.81 -7.25 -9.91
CA ASP A 106 -13.73 -7.72 -10.95
C ASP A 106 -15.02 -8.29 -10.36
N GLU A 107 -14.91 -9.07 -9.27
CA GLU A 107 -16.07 -9.58 -8.53
C GLU A 107 -16.92 -8.43 -7.98
N LYS A 108 -16.29 -7.43 -7.35
CA LYS A 108 -17.00 -6.28 -6.79
C LYS A 108 -17.68 -5.44 -7.86
N ILE A 109 -17.05 -5.23 -9.01
CA ILE A 109 -17.65 -4.50 -10.14
C ILE A 109 -18.87 -5.24 -10.67
N LYS A 110 -18.76 -6.56 -10.90
CA LYS A 110 -19.89 -7.39 -11.39
C LYS A 110 -21.06 -7.44 -10.42
N ALA A 111 -20.80 -7.31 -9.12
CA ALA A 111 -21.82 -7.27 -8.08
C ALA A 111 -22.51 -5.90 -7.95
N LEU A 112 -22.02 -4.85 -8.61
CA LEU A 112 -22.71 -3.57 -8.62
C LEU A 112 -24.04 -3.71 -9.39
N PRO A 113 -25.13 -3.10 -8.88
CA PRO A 113 -26.34 -3.02 -9.67
C PRO A 113 -26.00 -2.28 -10.97
N GLU A 114 -26.35 -2.87 -12.12
CA GLU A 114 -26.37 -2.12 -13.36
C GLU A 114 -27.21 -0.87 -13.10
N GLU A 115 -26.61 0.32 -13.20
CA GLU A 115 -27.37 1.56 -13.14
C GLU A 115 -28.38 1.48 -14.27
N LYS A 116 -29.61 1.06 -13.94
CA LYS A 116 -30.73 1.07 -14.87
C LYS A 116 -30.82 2.50 -15.36
N GLY A 117 -30.61 2.65 -16.66
CA GLY A 117 -30.40 3.93 -17.32
C GLY A 117 -31.33 5.01 -16.78
N ALA A 118 -30.73 6.14 -16.41
CA ALA A 118 -31.43 7.39 -16.32
C ALA A 118 -31.96 7.75 -17.71
N THR A 119 -33.11 7.20 -18.06
CA THR A 119 -34.01 7.77 -19.08
C THR A 119 -35.09 8.52 -18.32
N ASN A 120 -34.96 9.85 -18.32
CA ASN A 120 -36.08 10.79 -18.33
C ASN A 120 -35.68 11.97 -19.21
#